data_AF-A0A2G6IZD3-F1
#
_entry.id   AF-A0A2G6IZD3-F1
#
_cell.length_a   1.000
_cell.length_b   1.000
_cell.length_c   1.000
_cell.angle_alpha   90.00
_cell.angle_beta   90.00
_cell.angle_gamma   90.00
#
_symmetry.space_group_name_H-M   'P 1'
#
loop_
_entity.id
_entity.type
_entity.pdbx_description
1 polymer ?
#
loop_
_entity_poly.entity_id
_entity_poly.type
_entity_poly.pdbx_seq_one_letter_code
_entity_poly.pdbx_strand_id
1 'polypeptide(L)' 'MSSSKLKTDAAFHTFDPEIAVQVGINAAVVYRNLVFWVRHNEANGRNFHEGRYWTYNSLAAFDEQFPYLTAKQIRTA' A
#
# COMPACT_ATOMS: atom_id res chain seq x y z
N MET A 1 31.12 12.74 -2.17
CA MET A 1 30.01 12.00 -2.79
C MET A 1 29.41 11.11 -1.71
N SER A 2 28.31 11.56 -1.09
CA SER A 2 27.68 10.83 0.01
C SER A 2 26.96 9.62 -0.56
N SER A 3 27.48 8.43 -0.26
CA SER A 3 26.80 7.17 -0.51
C SER A 3 25.54 7.15 0.36
N SER A 4 24.38 7.47 -0.21
CA SER A 4 23.12 7.22 0.46
C SER A 4 22.98 5.71 0.57
N LYS A 5 23.11 5.19 1.78
CA LYS A 5 22.73 3.81 2.10
C LYS A 5 21.28 3.63 1.61
N LEU A 6 21.09 2.91 0.50
CA LEU A 6 19.79 2.32 0.19
C LEU A 6 19.40 1.54 1.44
N LYS A 7 18.29 1.90 2.07
CA LYS A 7 17.75 1.12 3.18
C LYS A 7 17.26 -0.20 2.59
N THR A 8 18.12 -1.22 2.64
CA THR A 8 17.93 -2.50 1.96
C THR A 8 16.96 -3.44 2.70
N ASP A 9 15.81 -2.91 3.14
CA ASP A 9 14.65 -3.70 3.56
C ASP A 9 13.55 -3.56 2.52
N ALA A 10 13.91 -3.63 1.24
CA ALA A 10 13.02 -3.30 0.12
C ALA A 10 11.75 -4.16 0.18
N ALA A 11 10.63 -3.56 0.58
CA ALA A 11 9.33 -4.19 0.57
C ALA A 11 8.98 -4.58 -0.87
N PHE A 12 8.79 -5.89 -1.10
CA PHE A 12 8.34 -6.38 -2.40
C PHE A 12 6.88 -5.98 -2.59
N HIS A 13 6.64 -5.07 -3.52
CA HIS A 13 5.31 -4.70 -3.94
C HIS A 13 4.88 -5.57 -5.11
N THR A 14 3.74 -6.25 -4.94
CA THR A 14 3.09 -7.05 -5.98
C THR A 14 1.76 -6.41 -6.34
N PHE A 15 1.26 -6.70 -7.54
CA PHE A 15 -0.07 -6.28 -7.97
C PHE A 15 -0.64 -7.32 -8.93
N ASP A 16 -1.96 -7.29 -9.11
CA ASP A 16 -2.66 -8.14 -10.07
C ASP A 16 -2.72 -7.44 -11.44
N PRO A 17 -2.18 -8.04 -12.52
CA PRO A 17 -2.25 -7.47 -13.86
C PRO A 17 -3.68 -7.20 -14.34
N GLU A 18 -4.66 -8.05 -14.00
CA GLU A 18 -6.05 -7.86 -14.42
C GLU A 18 -6.69 -6.63 -13.75
N ILE A 19 -6.30 -6.34 -12.51
CA ILE A 19 -6.69 -5.12 -11.81
C ILE A 19 -5.94 -3.92 -12.39
N ALA A 20 -4.64 -4.04 -12.67
CA ALA A 20 -3.86 -2.96 -13.26
C ALA A 20 -4.37 -2.52 -14.63
N VAL A 21 -4.92 -3.43 -15.44
CA VAL A 21 -5.58 -3.08 -16.70
C VAL A 21 -6.81 -2.19 -16.48
N GLN A 22 -7.52 -2.35 -15.36
CA GLN A 22 -8.74 -1.61 -15.08
C GLN A 22 -8.48 -0.25 -14.43
N VAL A 23 -7.50 -0.14 -13.53
CA VAL A 23 -7.28 1.06 -12.70
C VAL A 23 -5.89 1.70 -12.86
N GLY A 24 -5.00 1.08 -13.64
CA GLY A 24 -3.60 1.48 -13.74
C GLY A 24 -2.72 0.87 -12.65
N ILE A 25 -1.40 0.88 -12.90
CA ILE A 25 -0.41 0.18 -12.07
C ILE A 25 -0.34 0.77 -10.65
N ASN A 26 -0.32 2.10 -10.51
CA ASN A 26 -0.20 2.76 -9.21
C ASN A 26 -1.36 2.38 -8.28
N ALA A 27 -2.59 2.47 -8.79
CA ALA A 27 -3.81 2.07 -8.10
C ALA A 27 -3.78 0.59 -7.71
N ALA A 28 -3.40 -0.29 -8.65
CA ALA A 28 -3.35 -1.73 -8.40
C ALA A 28 -2.34 -2.13 -7.31
N VAL A 29 -1.19 -1.45 -7.26
CA VAL A 29 -0.17 -1.66 -6.22
C VAL A 29 -0.68 -1.22 -4.84
N VAL A 30 -1.26 -0.01 -4.75
CA VAL A 30 -1.83 0.49 -3.48
C VAL A 30 -2.98 -0.41 -3.03
N TYR A 31 -3.86 -0.81 -3.95
CA TYR A 31 -4.95 -1.75 -3.69
C TYR A 31 -4.46 -3.07 -3.09
N ARG A 32 -3.41 -3.67 -3.65
CA ARG A 32 -2.85 -4.93 -3.13
C ARG A 32 -2.35 -4.78 -1.69
N ASN A 33 -1.73 -3.64 -1.34
CA ASN A 33 -1.29 -3.36 0.03
C ASN A 33 -2.49 -3.19 0.98
N LEU A 34 -3.56 -2.51 0.55
CA LEU A 34 -4.80 -2.40 1.34
C LEU A 34 -5.40 -3.78 1.63
N VAL A 35 -5.51 -4.63 0.62
CA VAL A 35 -6.02 -6.01 0.77
C VAL A 35 -5.18 -6.79 1.77
N PHE A 36 -3.85 -6.69 1.72
CA PHE A 36 -2.97 -7.33 2.69
C PHE A 36 -3.29 -6.88 4.12
N TRP A 37 -3.37 -5.58 4.37
CA TRP A 37 -3.59 -5.05 5.72
C TRP A 37 -5.01 -5.31 6.24
N VAL A 38 -6.03 -5.31 5.38
CA VAL A 38 -7.38 -5.72 5.78
C VAL A 38 -7.38 -7.17 6.24
N ARG A 39 -6.77 -8.09 5.48
CA ARG A 39 -6.67 -9.52 5.86
C ARG A 39 -5.83 -9.74 7.09
N HIS A 40 -4.74 -8.98 7.24
CA HIS A 40 -3.93 -9.01 8.46
C HIS A 40 -4.77 -8.61 9.68
N ASN A 41 -5.57 -7.55 9.57
CA ASN A 41 -6.44 -7.09 10.66
C ASN A 41 -7.54 -8.10 10.96
N GLU A 42 -8.14 -8.72 9.94
CA GLU A 42 -9.10 -9.82 10.09
C GLU A 42 -8.51 -11.00 10.85
N ALA A 43 -7.35 -11.51 10.41
CA ALA A 43 -6.68 -12.65 11.04
C ALA A 43 -6.27 -12.38 12.51
N ASN A 44 -6.06 -11.11 12.88
CA ASN A 44 -5.68 -10.70 14.22
C ASN A 44 -6.84 -10.12 15.05
N GLY A 45 -8.07 -10.11 14.51
CA GLY A 45 -9.24 -9.55 15.20
C GLY A 45 -9.14 -8.05 15.52
N ARG A 46 -8.43 -7.27 14.69
CA ARG A 46 -8.19 -5.83 14.90
C ARG A 46 -9.04 -4.99 13.94
N ASN A 47 -9.39 -3.76 14.31
CA ASN A 47 -10.11 -2.81 13.45
C ASN A 47 -11.42 -3.37 12.85
N PHE A 48 -12.17 -4.13 13.64
CA PHE A 48 -13.48 -4.63 13.26
C PHE A 48 -14.57 -3.59 13.54
N HIS A 49 -15.20 -3.09 12.50
CA HIS A 49 -16.25 -2.08 12.58
C HIS A 49 -17.37 -2.41 11.60
N GLU A 50 -18.61 -2.40 12.10
CA GLU A 50 -19.83 -2.59 11.28
C GLU A 50 -19.83 -3.88 10.44
N GLY A 51 -19.37 -4.99 11.04
CA GLY A 51 -19.35 -6.29 10.36
C GLY A 51 -18.20 -6.45 9.35
N ARG A 52 -17.24 -5.53 9.30
CA ARG A 52 -16.10 -5.58 8.38
C ARG A 52 -14.78 -5.24 9.08
N TYR A 53 -13.68 -5.70 8.50
CA TYR A 53 -12.33 -5.34 8.90
C TYR A 53 -11.80 -4.19 8.06
N TRP A 54 -11.16 -3.23 8.71
CA TRP A 54 -10.66 -2.03 8.06
C TRP A 54 -9.16 -1.86 8.27
N THR A 55 -8.53 -1.12 7.35
CA THR A 55 -7.19 -0.59 7.52
C THR A 55 -7.22 0.91 7.28
N TYR A 56 -6.34 1.65 7.96
CA TYR A 56 -6.18 3.08 7.78
C TYR A 56 -4.69 3.39 7.84
N ASN A 57 -4.21 4.20 6.89
CA ASN A 57 -2.85 4.72 6.91
C ASN A 57 -2.91 6.21 6.58
N SER A 58 -2.02 6.99 7.19
CA SER A 58 -1.83 8.39 6.80
C SER A 58 -1.14 8.47 5.44
N LEU A 59 -1.29 9.60 4.76
CA LEU A 59 -0.58 9.82 3.50
C LEU A 59 0.95 9.78 3.68
N ALA A 60 1.46 10.27 4.81
CA ALA A 60 2.89 10.20 5.12
C ALA A 60 3.37 8.75 5.28
N ALA A 61 2.57 7.89 5.94
CA ALA A 61 2.89 6.47 6.05
C ALA A 61 2.86 5.78 4.67
N PHE A 62 1.97 6.18 3.78
CA PHE A 62 1.97 5.68 2.40
C PHE A 62 3.16 6.18 1.59
N ASP A 63 3.60 7.43 1.77
CA ASP A 63 4.79 7.99 1.11
C ASP A 63 6.06 7.21 1.51
N GLU A 64 6.15 6.83 2.78
CA GLU A 64 7.23 5.96 3.29
C GLU A 64 7.17 4.53 2.72
N GLN A 65 5.96 3.95 2.60
CA GLN A 65 5.76 2.60 2.04
C GLN A 65 5.96 2.55 0.52
N PHE A 66 5.59 3.61 -0.18
CA PHE A 66 5.64 3.70 -1.64
C PHE A 66 6.57 4.84 -2.09
N PRO A 67 7.89 4.75 -1.84
CA PRO A 67 8.83 5.85 -2.11
C PRO A 67 9.01 6.18 -3.60
N TYR A 68 8.40 5.39 -4.49
CA TYR A 68 8.37 5.60 -5.94
C TYR A 68 7.06 6.23 -6.44
N LEU A 69 6.09 6.49 -5.55
CA LEU A 69 4.87 7.23 -5.85
C LEU A 69 4.91 8.59 -5.17
N THR A 70 4.56 9.64 -5.92
CA THR A 70 4.37 10.95 -5.31
C THR A 70 3.10 10.97 -4.46
N ALA A 71 3.05 11.85 -3.46
CA ALA A 71 1.85 12.13 -2.69
C ALA A 71 0.62 12.52 -3.54
N LYS A 72 0.80 13.03 -4.76
CA LYS A 72 -0.31 13.27 -5.70
C LYS A 72 -0.80 11.95 -6.30
N GLN A 73 0.12 11.11 -6.78
CA GLN A 73 -0.22 9.80 -7.34
C GLN A 73 -0.89 8.90 -6.31
N ILE A 74 -0.48 8.93 -5.04
CA ILE A 74 -1.12 8.16 -3.96
C ILE A 74 -2.55 8.64 -3.72
N ARG A 75 -2.81 9.96 -3.79
CA ARG A 75 -4.17 10.52 -3.58
C ARG A 75 -5.15 10.20 -4.70
N THR A 76 -4.64 10.01 -5.92
CA THR A 76 -5.46 9.75 -7.11
C THR A 76 -5.37 8.29 -7.57
N ALA A 77 -4.70 7.45 -6.79
CA ALA A 77 -4.65 6.00 -6.97
C ALA A 77 -5.98 5.36 -6.61
#